data_AF-A0A4Q7Y751-F1
#
_entry.id   AF-A0A4Q7Y751-F1
#
_cell.length_a   1.000
_cell.length_b   1.000
_cell.length_c   1.000
_cell.angle_alpha   90.00
_cell.angle_beta   90.00
_cell.angle_gamma   90.00
#
_symmetry.space_group_name_H-M   'P 1'
#
loop_
_entity.id
_entity.type
_entity.pdbx_description
1 polymer ?
#
loop_
_entity_poly.entity_id
_entity_poly.type
_entity_poly.pdbx_seq_one_letter_code
_entity_poly.pdbx_strand_id
1 'polypeptide(L)'
;MDDVIDLLVRTPMGLPGAAGPAEQGGVPAEPGLYAWWARPGTLPGITGPAHPEGRLELIYVGIAPSRASSRARLRSRVLGNHAGGNTGSSTLLRSLAALLTDDQGYRTRWTSRTVLEPADEQRLTAWMREHLSLTWAVHPAPWEVEAGIIEQLAPPLNQADNRAHALYAVVREARARWTASARPG
;
A
#
# COMPACT_ATOMS: atom_id res chain seq x y z
N MET A 1 20.96 4.80 -2.02
CA MET A 1 19.58 4.96 -2.51
C MET A 1 19.32 3.94 -3.61
N ASP A 2 20.21 3.84 -4.59
CA ASP A 2 20.15 2.84 -5.67
C ASP A 2 20.00 1.39 -5.15
N ASP A 3 20.81 0.96 -4.18
CA ASP A 3 20.70 -0.39 -3.59
C ASP A 3 19.30 -0.69 -3.02
N VAL A 4 18.61 0.33 -2.48
CA VAL A 4 17.25 0.15 -1.93
C VAL A 4 16.25 0.01 -3.06
N ILE A 5 16.38 0.80 -4.12
CA ILE A 5 15.51 0.71 -5.29
C ILE A 5 15.68 -0.63 -5.97
N ASP A 6 16.93 -1.08 -6.17
CA ASP A 6 17.23 -2.38 -6.75
C ASP A 6 16.51 -3.50 -5.99
N LEU A 7 16.51 -3.46 -4.66
CA LEU A 7 15.76 -4.41 -3.83
C LEU A 7 14.23 -4.27 -3.98
N LEU A 8 13.71 -3.05 -4.05
CA LEU A 8 12.28 -2.80 -4.23
C LEU A 8 11.78 -3.23 -5.62
N VAL A 9 12.62 -3.25 -6.66
CA VAL A 9 12.24 -3.67 -8.02
C VAL A 9 12.68 -5.10 -8.37
N ARG A 10 13.02 -5.90 -7.37
CA ARG A 10 13.18 -7.36 -7.54
C ARG A 10 11.84 -8.03 -7.81
N THR A 11 11.87 -9.29 -8.25
CA THR A 11 10.68 -10.11 -8.47
C THR A 11 9.71 -10.07 -7.27
N PRO A 12 8.50 -9.51 -7.43
CA PRO A 12 7.54 -9.38 -6.34
C PRO A 12 6.97 -10.72 -5.90
N MET A 13 6.74 -10.85 -4.59
CA MET A 13 6.18 -12.04 -3.96
C MET A 13 4.70 -11.81 -3.60
N GLY A 14 3.84 -12.78 -3.87
CA GLY A 14 2.45 -12.75 -3.41
C GLY A 14 2.34 -12.75 -1.88
N LEU A 15 1.26 -12.17 -1.36
CA LEU A 15 1.01 -12.04 0.08
C LEU A 15 1.13 -13.36 0.90
N PRO A 16 0.63 -14.51 0.42
CA PRO A 16 0.81 -15.78 1.13
C PRO A 16 2.28 -16.16 1.36
N GLY A 17 3.14 -15.96 0.35
CA GLY A 17 4.58 -16.22 0.49
C GLY A 17 5.24 -15.23 1.46
N ALA A 18 4.92 -13.94 1.32
CA ALA A 18 5.43 -12.89 2.19
C ALA A 18 5.05 -13.06 3.66
N ALA A 19 3.91 -13.70 3.94
CA ALA A 19 3.45 -14.00 5.29
C ALA A 19 4.24 -15.14 5.96
N GLY A 20 5.00 -15.93 5.19
CA GLY A 20 5.81 -17.02 5.69
C GLY A 20 6.91 -16.59 6.69
N PRO A 21 7.65 -17.57 7.24
CA PRO A 21 8.77 -17.29 8.13
C PRO A 21 9.88 -16.51 7.42
N ALA A 22 10.56 -15.61 8.14
CA ALA A 22 11.55 -14.72 7.54
C ALA A 22 12.77 -15.49 6.99
N GLU A 23 13.18 -16.55 7.69
CA GLU A 23 14.24 -17.46 7.29
C GLU A 23 13.93 -18.27 6.02
N GLN A 24 12.66 -18.28 5.59
CA GLN A 24 12.18 -18.91 4.35
C GLN A 24 11.85 -17.85 3.28
N GLY A 25 12.29 -16.61 3.46
CA GLY A 25 12.07 -15.52 2.51
C GLY A 25 10.77 -14.74 2.73
N GLY A 26 10.09 -14.92 3.87
CA GLY A 26 8.98 -14.06 4.28
C GLY A 26 9.45 -12.68 4.75
N VAL A 27 8.51 -11.76 4.97
CA VAL A 27 8.83 -10.39 5.38
C VAL A 27 9.48 -10.37 6.77
N PRO A 28 10.68 -9.78 6.92
CA PRO A 28 11.42 -9.79 8.17
C PRO A 28 10.85 -8.81 9.19
N ALA A 29 11.13 -9.05 10.47
CA ALA A 29 10.79 -8.16 11.57
C ALA A 29 11.86 -7.06 11.75
N GLU A 30 12.19 -6.36 10.67
CA GLU A 30 13.25 -5.35 10.61
C GLU A 30 12.74 -3.99 10.14
N PRO A 31 13.47 -2.89 10.41
CA PRO A 31 13.26 -1.60 9.75
C PRO A 31 13.47 -1.68 8.23
N GLY A 32 12.69 -0.93 7.46
CA GLY A 32 12.85 -0.88 6.01
C GLY A 32 11.69 -0.25 5.26
N LEU A 33 11.70 -0.48 3.95
CA LEU A 33 10.70 -0.05 2.98
C LEU A 33 10.02 -1.26 2.33
N TYR A 34 8.81 -1.06 1.86
CA TYR A 34 8.04 -2.05 1.11
C TYR A 34 7.33 -1.40 -0.06
N ALA A 35 7.25 -2.13 -1.17
CA ALA A 35 6.54 -1.72 -2.37
C ALA A 35 5.44 -2.73 -2.69
N TRP A 36 4.30 -2.22 -3.15
CA TRP A 36 3.15 -3.00 -3.59
C TRP A 36 2.98 -2.89 -5.09
N TRP A 37 2.70 -4.03 -5.69
CA TRP A 37 2.64 -4.24 -7.13
C TRP A 37 1.30 -4.85 -7.49
N ALA A 38 0.75 -4.45 -8.63
CA ALA A 38 -0.49 -5.01 -9.19
C ALA A 38 -0.31 -5.25 -10.69
N ARG A 39 -1.16 -6.06 -11.32
CA ARG A 39 -1.18 -6.14 -12.80
C ARG A 39 -1.82 -4.86 -13.37
N PRO A 40 -1.39 -4.38 -14.54
CA PRO A 40 -2.06 -3.29 -15.23
C PRO A 40 -3.58 -3.52 -15.35
N GLY A 41 -4.37 -2.49 -15.04
CA GLY A 41 -5.83 -2.54 -15.08
C GLY A 41 -6.49 -3.22 -13.88
N THR A 42 -5.72 -3.65 -12.88
CA THR A 42 -6.26 -4.18 -11.60
C THR A 42 -7.01 -3.10 -10.81
N LEU A 43 -6.53 -1.85 -10.87
CA LEU A 43 -7.15 -0.71 -10.20
C LEU A 43 -7.80 0.22 -11.25
N PRO A 44 -9.09 0.56 -11.11
CA PRO A 44 -9.79 1.40 -12.09
C PRO A 44 -9.14 2.78 -12.24
N GLY A 45 -8.74 3.12 -13.46
CA GLY A 45 -8.16 4.43 -13.78
C GLY A 45 -6.78 4.71 -13.15
N ILE A 46 -6.14 3.71 -12.57
CA ILE A 46 -4.80 3.83 -11.99
C ILE A 46 -3.81 3.03 -12.83
N THR A 47 -2.69 3.65 -13.15
CA THR A 47 -1.51 3.01 -13.70
C THR A 47 -0.27 3.54 -12.98
N GLY A 48 0.77 2.71 -12.89
CA GLY A 48 2.02 3.06 -12.26
C GLY A 48 3.23 2.69 -13.13
N PRO A 49 4.45 3.02 -12.67
CA PRO A 49 5.66 2.60 -13.35
C PRO A 49 5.72 1.08 -13.50
N ALA A 50 6.07 0.62 -14.69
CA ALA A 50 6.20 -0.79 -15.00
C ALA A 50 7.37 -1.42 -14.23
N HIS A 51 7.17 -2.64 -13.76
CA HIS A 51 8.24 -3.45 -13.19
C HIS A 51 9.29 -3.79 -14.27
N PRO A 52 10.60 -3.71 -13.99
CA PRO A 52 11.65 -3.94 -15.00
C PRO A 52 11.54 -5.28 -15.73
N GLU A 53 11.10 -6.32 -15.00
CA GLU A 53 10.99 -7.69 -15.51
C GLU A 53 9.60 -8.11 -16.01
N GLY A 54 8.60 -7.20 -16.09
CA GLY A 54 7.36 -7.53 -16.80
C GLY A 54 6.05 -6.94 -16.29
N ARG A 55 5.08 -7.84 -16.03
CA ARG A 55 3.62 -7.61 -16.13
C ARG A 55 2.97 -6.96 -14.90
N LEU A 56 3.75 -6.30 -14.06
CA LEU A 56 3.26 -5.60 -12.87
C LEU A 56 3.60 -4.13 -12.96
N GLU A 57 2.82 -3.31 -12.27
CA GLU A 57 3.07 -1.89 -12.08
C GLU A 57 3.14 -1.56 -10.59
N LEU A 58 4.02 -0.64 -10.24
CA LEU A 58 4.18 -0.14 -8.88
C LEU A 58 2.98 0.73 -8.53
N ILE A 59 2.27 0.40 -7.44
CA ILE A 59 1.11 1.20 -7.01
C ILE A 59 1.37 2.01 -5.74
N TYR A 60 2.22 1.52 -4.83
CA TYR A 60 2.45 2.16 -3.53
C TYR A 60 3.81 1.77 -2.95
N VAL A 61 4.48 2.72 -2.31
CA VAL A 61 5.66 2.50 -1.46
C VAL A 61 5.35 2.97 -0.04
N GLY A 62 5.84 2.27 0.97
CA GLY A 62 5.78 2.76 2.35
C GLY A 62 6.94 2.26 3.19
N ILE A 63 7.04 2.80 4.39
CA ILE A 63 8.12 2.48 5.32
C ILE A 63 7.64 1.97 6.67
N ALA A 64 8.52 1.27 7.36
CA ALA A 64 8.41 0.97 8.77
C ALA A 64 9.81 0.87 9.39
N PRO A 65 10.15 1.67 10.40
CA PRO A 65 9.32 2.66 11.08
C PRO A 65 9.20 3.97 10.30
N SER A 66 8.14 4.74 10.56
CA SER A 66 7.89 6.04 9.89
C SER A 66 8.69 7.22 10.44
N ARG A 67 9.46 7.01 11.51
CA ARG A 67 10.33 7.97 12.20
C ARG A 67 11.16 7.22 13.23
N ALA A 68 12.28 7.78 13.67
CA ALA A 68 13.20 7.16 14.63
C ALA A 68 12.52 6.65 15.92
N SER A 69 11.53 7.38 16.43
CA SER A 69 10.80 7.03 17.65
C SER A 69 9.64 6.04 17.45
N SER A 70 9.38 5.59 16.22
CA SER A 70 8.37 4.56 15.94
C SER A 70 8.98 3.17 16.07
N ARG A 71 8.23 2.24 16.67
CA ARG A 71 8.64 0.84 16.89
C ARG A 71 8.15 -0.12 15.80
N ALA A 72 7.45 0.39 14.79
CA ALA A 72 6.92 -0.43 13.71
C ALA A 72 8.07 -1.03 12.88
N ARG A 73 7.88 -2.27 12.44
CA ARG A 73 8.79 -3.02 11.56
C ARG A 73 8.06 -3.42 10.28
N LEU A 74 8.81 -3.82 9.26
CA LEU A 74 8.27 -4.31 7.99
C LEU A 74 7.17 -5.35 8.21
N ARG A 75 7.46 -6.43 8.96
CA ARG A 75 6.49 -7.49 9.23
C ARG A 75 5.22 -6.99 9.92
N SER A 76 5.33 -6.16 10.95
CA SER A 76 4.15 -5.65 11.66
C SER A 76 3.32 -4.73 10.76
N ARG A 77 3.98 -3.92 9.92
CA ARG A 77 3.30 -2.97 9.04
C ARG A 77 2.61 -3.67 7.87
N VAL A 78 3.31 -4.58 7.20
CA VAL A 78 2.77 -5.32 6.05
C VAL A 78 1.70 -6.31 6.50
N LEU A 79 2.00 -7.19 7.45
CA LEU A 79 1.09 -8.27 7.82
C LEU A 79 0.04 -7.84 8.84
N GLY A 80 0.42 -7.01 9.81
CA GLY A 80 -0.48 -6.55 10.87
C GLY A 80 -1.40 -5.42 10.41
N ASN A 81 -0.85 -4.36 9.81
CA ASN A 81 -1.67 -3.19 9.43
C ASN A 81 -2.32 -3.33 8.04
N HIS A 82 -1.58 -3.78 7.03
CA HIS A 82 -2.12 -3.83 5.66
C HIS A 82 -2.89 -5.12 5.38
N ALA A 83 -2.31 -6.29 5.64
CA ALA A 83 -2.93 -7.58 5.33
C ALA A 83 -3.78 -8.20 6.46
N GLY A 84 -3.86 -7.53 7.61
CA GLY A 84 -4.63 -7.97 8.78
C GLY A 84 -5.31 -6.83 9.54
N GLY A 85 -5.22 -5.59 9.03
CA GLY A 85 -5.78 -4.41 9.66
C GLY A 85 -7.08 -3.96 8.99
N ASN A 86 -7.33 -2.65 9.02
CA ASN A 86 -8.53 -2.05 8.46
C ASN A 86 -8.23 -0.68 7.83
N THR A 87 -9.18 -0.18 7.03
CA THR A 87 -9.08 1.15 6.41
C THR A 87 -8.88 2.29 7.41
N GLY A 88 -9.28 2.14 8.67
CA GLY A 88 -9.05 3.15 9.71
C GLY A 88 -7.57 3.44 10.00
N SER A 89 -6.71 2.42 9.90
CA SER A 89 -5.31 2.46 10.34
C SER A 89 -4.27 2.37 9.21
N SER A 90 -4.71 2.22 7.96
CA SER A 90 -3.84 1.96 6.81
C SER A 90 -4.13 2.93 5.64
N THR A 91 -3.14 3.73 5.25
CA THR A 91 -3.28 4.66 4.11
C THR A 91 -3.46 3.94 2.78
N LEU A 92 -2.76 2.81 2.59
CA LEU A 92 -2.94 1.94 1.43
C LEU A 92 -4.38 1.41 1.37
N LEU A 93 -4.89 0.81 2.46
CA LEU A 93 -6.24 0.25 2.48
C LEU A 93 -7.30 1.31 2.18
N ARG A 94 -7.16 2.54 2.69
CA ARG A 94 -8.09 3.63 2.34
C ARG A 94 -8.07 3.98 0.86
N SER A 95 -6.89 3.99 0.24
CA SER A 95 -6.77 4.33 -1.18
C SER A 95 -7.36 3.21 -2.04
N LEU A 96 -7.10 1.95 -1.70
CA LEU A 96 -7.71 0.79 -2.36
C LEU A 96 -9.23 0.78 -2.19
N ALA A 97 -9.73 0.93 -0.96
CA ALA A 97 -11.17 1.01 -0.68
C ALA A 97 -11.82 2.11 -1.52
N ALA A 98 -11.25 3.32 -1.52
CA ALA A 98 -11.79 4.44 -2.27
C ALA A 98 -11.86 4.22 -3.79
N LEU A 99 -10.91 3.48 -4.36
CA LEU A 99 -10.88 3.17 -5.79
C LEU A 99 -11.79 2.00 -6.16
N LEU A 100 -11.96 1.04 -5.25
CA LEU A 100 -12.67 -0.21 -5.51
C LEU A 100 -14.12 -0.21 -5.01
N THR A 101 -14.55 0.77 -4.22
CA THR A 101 -15.88 0.79 -3.60
C THR A 101 -17.01 0.61 -4.62
N ASP A 102 -16.95 1.30 -5.76
CA ASP A 102 -17.99 1.24 -6.78
C ASP A 102 -18.04 -0.16 -7.43
N ASP A 103 -16.88 -0.68 -7.86
CA ASP A 103 -16.76 -2.00 -8.52
C ASP A 103 -17.06 -3.18 -7.60
N GLN A 104 -16.67 -3.07 -6.32
CA GLN A 104 -16.82 -4.15 -5.34
C GLN A 104 -18.11 -3.99 -4.50
N GLY A 105 -18.84 -2.89 -4.64
CA GLY A 105 -20.03 -2.61 -3.82
C GLY A 105 -19.71 -2.57 -2.33
N TYR A 106 -18.57 -2.00 -1.92
CA TYR A 106 -18.20 -1.91 -0.52
C TYR A 106 -19.07 -0.91 0.24
N ARG A 107 -19.46 -1.27 1.47
CA ARG A 107 -20.22 -0.39 2.35
C ARG A 107 -19.31 0.26 3.38
N THR A 108 -19.65 1.50 3.73
CA THR A 108 -18.90 2.31 4.69
C THR A 108 -19.74 2.63 5.91
N ARG A 109 -19.06 2.80 7.04
CA ARG A 109 -19.64 3.31 8.29
C ARG A 109 -18.74 4.38 8.89
N TRP A 110 -19.33 5.23 9.73
CA TRP A 110 -18.59 6.21 10.49
C TRP A 110 -18.15 5.64 11.84
N THR A 111 -16.92 5.98 12.26
CA THR A 111 -16.39 5.70 13.61
C THR A 111 -15.89 6.99 14.24
N SER A 112 -14.57 7.18 14.34
CA SER A 112 -13.92 8.50 14.40
C SER A 112 -13.58 9.03 13.00
N ARG A 113 -13.72 8.17 11.98
CA ARG A 113 -13.55 8.45 10.56
C ARG A 113 -14.33 7.43 9.73
N THR A 114 -14.46 7.68 8.44
CA THR A 114 -14.99 6.71 7.47
C THR A 114 -14.09 5.48 7.41
N VAL A 115 -14.71 4.31 7.57
CA VAL A 115 -14.10 2.98 7.43
C VAL A 115 -15.07 2.05 6.71
N LEU A 116 -14.60 0.89 6.25
CA LEU A 116 -15.50 -0.12 5.70
C LEU A 116 -16.29 -0.81 6.82
N GLU A 117 -17.44 -1.37 6.44
CA GLU A 117 -18.13 -2.37 7.25
C GLU A 117 -17.22 -3.58 7.50
N PRO A 118 -17.31 -4.27 8.65
CA PRO A 118 -16.40 -5.37 8.99
C PRO A 118 -16.30 -6.47 7.93
N ALA A 119 -17.41 -6.81 7.27
CA ALA A 119 -17.42 -7.79 6.18
C ALA A 119 -16.65 -7.28 4.94
N ASP A 120 -16.74 -5.99 4.65
CA ASP A 120 -16.06 -5.37 3.50
C ASP A 120 -14.56 -5.14 3.77
N GLU A 121 -14.14 -4.95 5.03
CA GLU A 121 -12.71 -4.99 5.42
C GLU A 121 -12.09 -6.37 5.11
N GLN A 122 -12.82 -7.46 5.40
CA GLN A 122 -12.36 -8.82 5.08
C GLN A 122 -12.29 -9.05 3.56
N ARG A 123 -13.30 -8.58 2.82
CA ARG A 123 -13.32 -8.67 1.36
C ARG A 123 -12.16 -7.89 0.72
N LEU A 124 -11.87 -6.68 1.22
CA LEU A 124 -10.72 -5.90 0.75
C LEU A 124 -9.40 -6.61 1.04
N THR A 125 -9.26 -7.22 2.22
CA THR A 125 -8.07 -7.99 2.58
C THR A 125 -7.90 -9.23 1.70
N ALA A 126 -8.99 -9.93 1.38
CA ALA A 126 -8.98 -11.06 0.45
C ALA A 126 -8.60 -10.62 -0.97
N TRP A 127 -9.18 -9.52 -1.46
CA TRP A 127 -8.83 -8.91 -2.74
C TRP A 127 -7.33 -8.58 -2.81
N MET A 128 -6.74 -8.00 -1.75
CA MET A 128 -5.30 -7.74 -1.73
C MET A 128 -4.46 -9.01 -1.85
N ARG A 129 -4.87 -10.10 -1.20
CA ARG A 129 -4.15 -11.39 -1.25
C ARG A 129 -4.15 -12.00 -2.66
N GLU A 130 -5.23 -11.78 -3.40
CA GLU A 130 -5.41 -12.29 -4.76
C GLU A 130 -4.67 -11.44 -5.79
N HIS A 131 -4.72 -10.12 -5.66
CA HIS A 131 -4.32 -9.20 -6.73
C HIS A 131 -2.96 -8.53 -6.51
N LEU A 132 -2.47 -8.47 -5.28
CA LEU A 132 -1.25 -7.72 -4.97
C LEU A 132 -0.05 -8.63 -4.68
N SER A 133 1.10 -8.16 -5.13
CA SER A 133 2.41 -8.70 -4.78
C SER A 133 3.25 -7.61 -4.10
N LEU A 134 4.31 -8.00 -3.41
CA LEU A 134 5.15 -7.08 -2.66
C LEU A 134 6.64 -7.40 -2.78
N THR A 135 7.43 -6.35 -2.59
CA THR A 135 8.87 -6.41 -2.38
C THR A 135 9.20 -5.59 -1.15
N TRP A 136 10.40 -5.77 -0.61
CA TRP A 136 10.87 -5.02 0.54
C TRP A 136 12.39 -4.86 0.52
N ALA A 137 12.85 -3.82 1.20
CA ALA A 137 14.26 -3.51 1.40
C ALA A 137 14.47 -3.19 2.88
N VAL A 138 15.37 -3.94 3.54
CA VAL A 138 15.77 -3.63 4.92
C VAL A 138 16.62 -2.37 4.89
N HIS A 139 16.31 -1.42 5.78
CA HIS A 139 17.05 -0.17 5.91
C HIS A 139 16.90 0.36 7.33
N PRO A 140 17.97 0.72 8.05
CA PRO A 140 17.90 1.09 9.46
C PRO A 140 17.15 2.40 9.73
N ALA A 141 17.24 3.37 8.80
CA ALA A 141 16.61 4.68 8.89
C ALA A 141 15.72 4.97 7.67
N PRO A 142 14.64 4.21 7.42
CA PRO A 142 13.89 4.31 6.17
C PRO A 142 13.17 5.66 6.02
N TRP A 143 12.92 6.37 7.13
CA TRP A 143 12.35 7.72 7.14
C TRP A 143 13.26 8.79 6.52
N GLU A 144 14.56 8.52 6.37
CA GLU A 144 15.52 9.45 5.76
C GLU A 144 15.51 9.34 4.23
N VAL A 145 15.06 8.21 3.68
CA VAL A 145 15.16 7.89 2.24
C VAL A 145 13.80 7.77 1.55
N GLU A 146 12.69 7.69 2.29
CA GLU A 146 11.34 7.50 1.74
C GLU A 146 10.97 8.55 0.68
N ALA A 147 11.20 9.83 0.97
CA ALA A 147 10.82 10.91 0.07
C ALA A 147 11.55 10.81 -1.28
N GLY A 148 12.87 10.60 -1.28
CA GLY A 148 13.66 10.45 -2.50
C GLY A 148 13.27 9.20 -3.31
N ILE A 149 12.92 8.10 -2.63
CA ILE A 149 12.46 6.89 -3.29
C ILE A 149 11.07 7.08 -3.91
N ILE A 150 10.15 7.75 -3.24
CA ILE A 150 8.83 8.06 -3.80
C ILE A 150 8.96 9.04 -4.97
N GLU A 151 9.84 10.03 -4.88
CA GLU A 151 10.09 10.97 -5.99
C GLU A 151 10.63 10.24 -7.23
N GLN A 152 11.59 9.33 -7.04
CA GLN A 152 12.22 8.60 -8.15
C GLN A 152 11.32 7.52 -8.74
N LEU A 153 10.60 6.76 -7.90
CA LEU A 153 9.73 5.68 -8.35
C LEU A 153 8.32 6.15 -8.70
N ALA A 154 7.93 7.36 -8.29
CA ALA A 154 6.63 7.97 -8.59
C ALA A 154 5.39 7.05 -8.45
N PRO A 155 5.21 6.28 -7.35
CA PRO A 155 4.02 5.44 -7.17
C PRO A 155 2.73 6.28 -7.11
N PRO A 156 1.65 5.86 -7.79
CA PRO A 156 0.43 6.68 -7.94
C PRO A 156 -0.37 6.85 -6.64
N LEU A 157 -0.27 5.93 -5.68
CA LEU A 157 -1.08 5.98 -4.44
C LEU A 157 -0.40 6.74 -3.28
N ASN A 158 0.85 7.18 -3.43
CA ASN A 158 1.60 7.96 -2.42
C ASN A 158 1.22 9.46 -2.44
N GLN A 159 -0.03 9.76 -2.07
CA GLN A 159 -0.61 11.10 -2.23
C GLN A 159 0.05 12.22 -1.40
N ALA A 160 0.67 11.92 -0.25
CA ALA A 160 1.28 12.96 0.58
C ALA A 160 2.52 13.57 -0.10
N ASP A 161 3.31 12.70 -0.72
CA ASP A 161 4.67 12.99 -1.20
C ASP A 161 4.76 13.04 -2.73
N ASN A 162 3.66 12.76 -3.45
CA ASN A 162 3.62 12.70 -4.92
C ASN A 162 2.50 13.58 -5.51
N ARG A 163 2.41 14.85 -5.08
CA ARG A 163 1.35 15.79 -5.52
C ARG A 163 1.43 16.18 -6.99
N ALA A 164 2.61 16.11 -7.58
CA ALA A 164 2.84 16.41 -8.99
C ALA A 164 2.44 15.24 -9.92
N HIS A 165 2.12 14.07 -9.37
CA HIS A 165 1.73 12.91 -10.17
C HIS A 165 0.47 13.20 -11.00
N ALA A 166 0.45 12.79 -12.27
CA ALA A 166 -0.69 12.99 -13.16
C ALA A 166 -2.01 12.41 -12.59
N LEU A 167 -1.91 11.31 -11.83
CA LEU A 167 -3.06 10.65 -11.18
C LEU A 167 -3.39 11.17 -9.78
N TYR A 168 -2.70 12.22 -9.30
CA TYR A 168 -2.97 12.81 -7.98
C TYR A 168 -4.44 13.23 -7.84
N ALA A 169 -4.99 13.93 -8.83
CA ALA A 169 -6.38 14.37 -8.81
C ALA A 169 -7.37 13.20 -8.73
N VAL A 170 -7.15 12.15 -9.55
CA VAL A 170 -8.00 10.95 -9.61
C VAL A 170 -8.09 10.26 -8.25
N VAL A 171 -6.94 9.98 -7.62
CA VAL A 171 -6.91 9.30 -6.31
C VAL A 171 -7.48 10.20 -5.21
N ARG A 172 -7.17 11.50 -5.24
CA ARG A 172 -7.69 12.47 -4.27
C ARG A 172 -9.22 12.54 -4.34
N GLU A 173 -9.79 12.60 -5.54
CA GLU A 173 -11.24 12.64 -5.75
C GLU A 173 -11.93 11.35 -5.32
N ALA A 174 -11.36 10.19 -5.67
CA ALA A 174 -11.85 8.90 -5.17
C ALA A 174 -11.88 8.87 -3.63
N ARG A 175 -10.78 9.30 -2.98
CA ARG A 175 -10.71 9.38 -1.51
C ARG A 175 -11.67 10.39 -0.91
N ALA A 176 -11.94 11.50 -1.58
CA ALA A 176 -12.91 12.49 -1.14
C ALA A 176 -14.35 11.93 -1.19
N ARG A 177 -14.73 11.29 -2.31
CA ARG A 177 -16.02 10.58 -2.46
C ARG A 177 -16.20 9.53 -1.37
N TRP A 178 -15.19 8.68 -1.18
CA TRP A 178 -15.20 7.63 -0.15
C TRP A 178 -15.26 8.20 1.27
N THR A 179 -14.55 9.29 1.56
CA THR A 179 -14.62 9.91 2.90
C THR A 179 -16.03 10.45 3.17
N ALA A 180 -16.70 11.00 2.15
CA ALA A 180 -18.04 11.57 2.27
C ALA A 180 -19.17 10.52 2.35
N SER A 181 -18.91 9.24 2.02
CA SER A 181 -19.93 8.18 2.00
C SER A 181 -20.37 7.72 3.40
N ALA A 182 -19.64 8.09 4.43
CA ALA A 182 -20.06 7.99 5.81
C ALA A 182 -19.83 9.33 6.51
N ARG A 183 -20.78 9.72 7.36
CA ARG A 183 -20.69 10.93 8.18
C ARG A 183 -21.11 10.60 9.61
N PRO A 184 -20.73 11.41 10.61
CA PRO A 184 -21.41 11.37 11.90
C PRO A 184 -22.92 11.50 11.65
N GLY A 185 -23.70 10.63 12.30
CA GLY A 185 -25.16 10.75 12.33
C GLY A 185 -25.61 11.97 13.09
#